data_AF-A0A7S2Z2I6-F1
#
_entry.id   AF-A0A7S2Z2I6-F1
#
_cell.length_a   1.000
_cell.length_b   1.000
_cell.length_c   1.000
_cell.angle_alpha   90.00
_cell.angle_beta   90.00
_cell.angle_gamma   90.00
#
_symmetry.space_group_name_H-M   'P 1'
#
loop_
_entity.id
_entity.type
_entity.pdbx_description
1 polymer ?
#
loop_
_entity_poly.entity_id
_entity_poly.type
_entity_poly.pdbx_seq_one_letter_code
_entity_poly.pdbx_strand_id
1 'polypeptide(L)'
;GGAGRGGPAGGGGSGEAAVAAANVVVLQKQVEVLTKKESRLKSAFQERISLFMDACNTIFGYRIDMRAEKAANNRSVTTFILRPMHETEESLYLSFRVDGKSGKAELMPTPYSERMQREVDTFIGRYKSVPAFTANLTMEIFNKMTLQ
;
A
#
# COMPACT_ATOMS: atom_id res chain seq x y z
N GLY A 1 -21.30 -39.42 71.54
CA GLY A 1 -19.97 -39.37 70.90
C GLY A 1 -20.11 -39.97 69.51
N GLY A 2 -19.44 -39.51 68.46
CA GLY A 2 -18.35 -38.56 68.35
C GLY A 2 -18.35 -37.91 66.96
N ALA A 3 -17.74 -36.74 66.90
CA ALA A 3 -17.72 -35.82 65.78
C ALA A 3 -16.69 -36.20 64.70
N GLY A 4 -17.00 -35.82 63.46
CA GLY A 4 -16.08 -35.11 62.57
C GLY A 4 -14.93 -35.90 61.94
N ARG A 5 -15.19 -36.49 60.77
CA ARG A 5 -14.17 -36.64 59.70
C ARG A 5 -14.43 -35.57 58.64
N GLY A 6 -13.41 -34.79 58.28
CA GLY A 6 -13.45 -33.95 57.08
C GLY A 6 -12.53 -32.75 57.09
N GLY A 7 -11.29 -32.94 56.63
CA GLY A 7 -10.37 -31.88 56.18
C GLY A 7 -8.98 -32.47 55.91
N PRO A 8 -8.17 -31.95 54.97
CA PRO A 8 -8.30 -30.68 54.24
C PRO A 8 -8.24 -30.81 52.70
N ALA A 9 -8.80 -29.85 51.98
CA ALA A 9 -8.47 -29.58 50.58
C ALA A 9 -8.33 -28.08 50.40
N GLY A 10 -7.11 -27.59 50.15
CA GLY A 10 -6.85 -26.16 49.93
C GLY A 10 -5.39 -25.78 50.06
N GLY A 11 -4.57 -26.15 49.07
CA GLY A 11 -3.13 -25.81 49.05
C GLY A 11 -2.57 -25.41 47.68
N GLY A 12 -3.37 -25.30 46.62
CA GLY A 12 -2.87 -25.08 45.25
C GLY A 12 -2.80 -23.64 44.74
N GLY A 13 -3.50 -22.68 45.37
CA GLY A 13 -3.80 -21.39 44.74
C GLY A 13 -2.65 -20.35 44.67
N SER A 14 -1.63 -20.44 45.50
CA SER A 14 -0.57 -19.42 45.57
C SER A 14 0.56 -19.63 44.55
N GLY A 15 0.90 -20.89 44.24
CA GLY A 15 1.91 -21.24 43.26
C GLY A 15 1.47 -20.97 41.82
N GLU A 16 0.22 -21.32 41.49
CA GLU A 16 -0.35 -21.07 40.17
C GLU A 16 -0.49 -19.57 39.86
N ALA A 17 -0.87 -18.76 40.86
CA ALA A 17 -0.98 -17.32 40.71
C ALA A 17 0.39 -16.65 40.47
N ALA A 18 1.44 -17.10 41.15
CA ALA A 18 2.80 -16.59 40.96
C ALA A 18 3.37 -16.95 39.57
N VAL A 19 3.12 -18.17 39.10
CA VAL A 19 3.51 -18.61 37.74
C VAL A 19 2.72 -17.86 36.68
N ALA A 20 1.42 -17.65 36.89
CA ALA A 20 0.60 -16.84 36.00
C ALA A 20 1.09 -15.39 35.91
N ALA A 21 1.42 -14.76 37.05
CA ALA A 21 1.98 -13.41 37.08
C ALA A 21 3.33 -13.32 36.34
N ALA A 22 4.21 -14.30 36.52
CA ALA A 22 5.48 -14.38 35.79
C ALA A 22 5.26 -14.53 34.27
N ASN A 23 4.31 -15.36 33.85
CA ASN A 23 3.96 -15.54 32.44
C ASN A 23 3.38 -14.26 31.82
N VAL A 24 2.57 -13.50 32.56
CA VAL A 24 2.03 -12.20 32.12
C VAL A 24 3.18 -11.22 31.85
N VAL A 25 4.18 -11.13 32.73
CA VAL A 25 5.35 -10.26 32.54
C VAL A 25 6.16 -10.68 31.31
N VAL A 26 6.36 -11.98 31.11
CA VAL A 26 7.08 -12.50 29.92
C VAL A 26 6.31 -12.15 28.64
N LEU A 27 5.00 -12.38 28.61
CA LEU A 27 4.15 -12.07 27.46
C LEU A 27 4.12 -10.56 27.16
N GLN A 28 4.04 -9.70 28.18
CA GLN A 28 4.10 -8.25 28.01
C GLN A 28 5.41 -7.81 27.36
N LYS A 29 6.54 -8.36 27.82
CA LYS A 29 7.85 -8.08 27.22
C LYS A 29 7.92 -8.58 25.77
N GLN A 30 7.31 -9.71 25.47
CA GLN A 30 7.26 -10.26 24.11
C GLN A 30 6.42 -9.39 23.18
N VAL A 31 5.26 -8.90 23.65
CA VAL A 31 4.43 -7.93 22.93
C VAL A 31 5.21 -6.65 22.65
N GLU A 32 5.91 -6.10 23.64
CA GLU A 32 6.71 -4.87 23.43
C GLU A 32 7.80 -5.06 22.36
N VAL A 33 8.50 -6.20 22.40
CA VAL A 33 9.52 -6.54 21.39
C VAL A 33 8.91 -6.69 20.01
N LEU A 34 7.77 -7.38 19.89
CA LEU A 34 7.08 -7.57 18.62
C LEU A 34 6.57 -6.25 18.05
N THR A 35 5.97 -5.39 18.88
CA THR A 35 5.51 -4.05 18.47
C THR A 35 6.66 -3.18 17.99
N LYS A 36 7.81 -3.19 18.68
CA LYS A 36 9.01 -2.46 18.23
C LYS A 36 9.52 -2.99 16.89
N LYS A 37 9.55 -4.31 16.71
CA LYS A 37 9.96 -4.93 15.44
C LYS A 37 9.00 -4.56 14.30
N GLU A 38 7.68 -4.60 14.55
CA GLU A 38 6.66 -4.20 13.58
C GLU A 38 6.81 -2.74 13.17
N SER A 39 6.97 -1.84 14.14
CA SER A 39 7.21 -0.42 13.89
C SER A 39 8.45 -0.21 13.01
N ARG A 40 9.57 -0.85 13.32
CA ARG A 40 10.79 -0.76 12.52
C ARG A 40 10.61 -1.29 11.10
N LEU A 41 9.89 -2.40 10.93
CA LEU A 41 9.59 -2.97 9.61
C LEU A 41 8.71 -2.02 8.77
N LYS A 42 7.68 -1.43 9.38
CA LYS A 42 6.83 -0.43 8.72
C LYS A 42 7.63 0.79 8.27
N SER A 43 8.51 1.32 9.14
CA SER A 43 9.36 2.46 8.79
C SER A 43 10.35 2.13 7.66
N ALA A 44 11.02 0.98 7.73
CA ALA A 44 11.93 0.55 6.67
C ALA A 44 11.21 0.36 5.32
N PHE A 45 9.98 -0.17 5.34
CA PHE A 45 9.17 -0.30 4.13
C PHE A 45 8.76 1.07 3.57
N GLN A 46 8.31 1.99 4.43
CA GLN A 46 7.97 3.36 4.04
C GLN A 46 9.16 4.09 3.41
N GLU A 47 10.34 4.01 4.01
CA GLU A 47 11.55 4.62 3.45
C GLU A 47 11.88 4.08 2.05
N ARG A 48 11.77 2.75 1.86
CA ARG A 48 12.08 2.10 0.58
C ARG A 48 11.06 2.44 -0.50
N ILE A 49 9.77 2.46 -0.18
CA ILE A 49 8.74 2.82 -1.16
C ILE A 49 8.82 4.30 -1.52
N SER A 50 9.09 5.19 -0.57
CA SER A 50 9.30 6.61 -0.84
C SER A 50 10.47 6.83 -1.79
N LEU A 51 11.64 6.23 -1.51
CA LEU A 51 12.80 6.33 -2.41
C LEU A 51 12.50 5.79 -3.82
N PHE A 52 11.74 4.69 -3.92
CA PHE A 52 11.35 4.13 -5.21
C PHE A 52 10.42 5.07 -5.99
N MET A 53 9.40 5.63 -5.32
CA MET A 53 8.48 6.57 -5.96
C MET A 53 9.18 7.87 -6.37
N ASP A 54 10.13 8.36 -5.57
CA ASP A 54 10.95 9.52 -5.92
C ASP A 54 11.82 9.22 -7.15
N ALA A 55 12.44 8.04 -7.21
CA ALA A 55 13.18 7.61 -8.38
C ALA A 55 12.29 7.52 -9.64
N CYS A 56 11.08 6.96 -9.53
CA CYS A 56 10.13 6.94 -10.64
C CYS A 56 9.75 8.35 -11.10
N ASN A 57 9.53 9.27 -10.16
CA ASN A 57 9.22 10.66 -10.45
C ASN A 57 10.38 11.36 -11.18
N THR A 58 11.61 11.22 -10.69
CA THR A 58 12.79 11.83 -11.30
C THR A 58 13.14 11.24 -12.66
N ILE A 59 13.01 9.92 -12.84
CA ILE A 59 13.44 9.24 -14.08
C ILE A 59 12.37 9.33 -15.17
N PHE A 60 11.09 9.21 -14.81
CA PHE A 60 10.00 9.11 -15.79
C PHE A 60 9.12 10.37 -15.84
N GLY A 61 9.31 11.33 -14.94
CA GLY A 61 8.53 12.57 -14.91
C GLY A 61 7.10 12.39 -14.37
N TYR A 62 6.83 11.31 -13.63
CA TYR A 62 5.52 11.02 -13.07
C TYR A 62 5.57 10.73 -11.58
N ARG A 63 4.78 11.46 -10.80
CA ARG A 63 4.46 11.09 -9.42
C ARG A 63 3.41 9.98 -9.43
N ILE A 64 3.66 8.92 -8.68
CA ILE A 64 2.79 7.74 -8.59
C ILE A 64 2.25 7.64 -7.15
N ASP A 65 0.95 7.85 -6.99
CA ASP A 65 0.26 7.72 -5.71
C ASP A 65 -0.53 6.40 -5.68
N MET A 66 -0.23 5.52 -4.72
CA MET A 66 -1.00 4.28 -4.51
C MET A 66 -2.27 4.56 -3.70
N ARG A 67 -3.43 4.17 -4.22
CA ARG A 67 -4.72 4.20 -3.52
C ARG A 67 -5.06 2.80 -2.97
N ALA A 68 -5.98 2.77 -2.01
CA ALA A 68 -6.35 1.56 -1.28
C ALA A 68 -6.63 0.36 -2.20
N GLU A 69 -5.99 -0.77 -1.86
CA GLU A 69 -6.19 -2.05 -2.50
C GLU A 69 -7.62 -2.54 -2.24
N LYS A 70 -8.34 -2.90 -3.30
CA LYS A 70 -9.65 -3.56 -3.19
C LYS A 70 -9.47 -5.00 -3.62
N ALA A 71 -9.64 -5.92 -2.67
CA ALA A 71 -9.79 -7.34 -2.98
C ALA A 71 -11.20 -7.55 -3.55
N ALA A 72 -11.30 -7.84 -4.85
CA ALA A 72 -12.55 -8.21 -5.49
C ALA A 72 -12.36 -9.56 -6.17
N ASN A 73 -13.23 -10.54 -5.86
CA ASN A 73 -13.27 -11.84 -6.52
C ASN A 73 -11.90 -12.57 -6.55
N ASN A 74 -11.23 -12.69 -5.39
CA ASN A 74 -9.93 -13.36 -5.26
C ASN A 74 -8.76 -12.75 -6.08
N ARG A 75 -8.93 -11.50 -6.54
CA ARG A 75 -7.91 -10.68 -7.19
C ARG A 75 -7.65 -9.44 -6.35
N SER A 76 -6.38 -9.22 -6.02
CA SER A 76 -5.91 -7.94 -5.50
C SER A 76 -5.84 -6.96 -6.66
N VAL A 77 -6.62 -5.89 -6.58
CA VAL A 77 -6.55 -4.80 -7.55
C VAL A 77 -6.21 -3.53 -6.80
N THR A 78 -5.13 -2.89 -7.24
CA THR A 78 -4.65 -1.64 -6.65
C THR A 78 -4.80 -0.53 -7.66
N THR A 79 -5.35 0.59 -7.21
CA THR A 79 -5.47 1.79 -8.04
C THR A 79 -4.24 2.66 -7.84
N PHE A 80 -3.62 3.09 -8.92
CA PHE A 80 -2.49 4.02 -8.95
C PHE A 80 -2.92 5.31 -9.65
N ILE A 81 -2.56 6.43 -9.06
CA ILE A 81 -2.75 7.74 -9.66
C ILE A 81 -1.41 8.22 -10.19
N LEU A 82 -1.34 8.47 -11.49
CA LEU A 82 -0.18 9.05 -12.16
C LEU A 82 -0.41 10.54 -12.37
N ARG A 83 0.53 11.37 -11.90
CA ARG A 83 0.52 12.83 -12.13
C ARG A 83 1.82 13.26 -12.78
N PRO A 84 1.80 14.06 -13.86
CA PRO A 84 3.02 14.63 -14.42
C PRO A 84 3.73 15.54 -13.41
N MET A 85 5.06 15.50 -13.39
CA MET A 85 5.88 16.21 -12.39
C MET A 85 5.72 17.73 -12.43
N HIS A 86 5.55 18.30 -13.62
CA HIS A 86 5.60 19.74 -13.85
C HIS A 86 4.22 20.38 -13.95
N GLU A 87 3.17 19.65 -13.57
CA GLU A 87 1.80 20.09 -13.74
C GLU A 87 1.17 20.51 -12.41
N THR A 88 0.56 21.69 -12.39
CA THR A 88 -0.04 22.26 -11.17
C THR A 88 -1.56 22.14 -11.16
N GLU A 89 -2.18 21.83 -12.32
CA GLU A 89 -3.60 21.56 -12.39
C GLU A 89 -3.93 20.22 -11.71
N GLU A 90 -4.69 20.26 -10.61
CA GLU A 90 -5.05 19.06 -9.85
C GLU A 90 -5.91 18.06 -10.66
N SER A 91 -6.55 18.54 -11.74
CA SER A 91 -7.34 17.71 -12.65
C SER A 91 -6.48 16.85 -13.60
N LEU A 92 -5.19 17.17 -13.75
CA LEU A 92 -4.28 16.49 -14.66
C LEU A 92 -3.65 15.26 -14.00
N TYR A 93 -4.44 14.20 -13.95
CA TYR A 93 -4.01 12.89 -13.50
C TYR A 93 -4.63 11.75 -14.33
N LEU A 94 -3.89 10.67 -14.39
CA LEU A 94 -4.35 9.38 -14.91
C LEU A 94 -4.60 8.44 -13.75
N SER A 95 -5.58 7.55 -13.90
CA SER A 95 -5.91 6.55 -12.88
C SER A 95 -5.78 5.16 -13.52
N PHE A 96 -4.95 4.31 -12.95
CA PHE A 96 -4.75 2.95 -13.43
C PHE A 96 -5.15 1.93 -12.38
N ARG A 97 -5.94 0.93 -12.75
CA ARG A 97 -6.14 -0.27 -11.94
C ARG A 97 -5.14 -1.32 -12.37
N VAL A 98 -4.34 -1.82 -11.43
CA VAL A 98 -3.36 -2.87 -11.69
C VAL A 98 -3.76 -4.13 -10.95
N ASP A 99 -3.85 -5.23 -11.69
CA ASP A 99 -4.07 -6.55 -11.12
C ASP A 99 -2.76 -7.08 -10.51
N GLY A 100 -2.79 -7.38 -9.21
CA GLY A 100 -1.59 -7.75 -8.45
C GLY A 100 -0.97 -9.10 -8.83
N LYS A 101 -1.68 -9.95 -9.58
CA LYS A 101 -1.15 -11.25 -10.05
C LYS A 101 -0.57 -11.18 -11.45
N SER A 102 -1.27 -10.50 -12.36
CA SER A 102 -0.91 -10.42 -13.78
C SER A 102 -0.09 -9.18 -14.14
N GLY A 103 -0.05 -8.17 -13.28
CA GLY A 103 0.59 -6.89 -13.56
C GLY A 103 -0.11 -6.08 -14.66
N LYS A 104 -1.27 -6.54 -15.17
CA LYS A 104 -2.02 -5.83 -16.21
C LYS A 104 -2.60 -4.55 -15.64
N ALA A 105 -2.34 -3.44 -16.33
CA ALA A 105 -2.87 -2.13 -16.03
C ALA A 105 -4.07 -1.82 -16.93
N GLU A 106 -5.13 -1.29 -16.32
CA GLU A 106 -6.34 -0.80 -16.97
C GLU A 106 -6.46 0.70 -16.69
N LEU A 107 -6.53 1.53 -17.74
CA LEU A 107 -6.78 2.96 -17.59
C LEU A 107 -8.24 3.18 -17.21
N MET A 108 -8.47 3.86 -16.09
CA MET A 108 -9.78 4.29 -15.63
C MET A 108 -10.10 5.68 -16.20
N PRO A 109 -11.36 5.96 -16.56
CA PRO A 109 -11.76 7.29 -17.00
C PRO A 109 -11.47 8.36 -15.93
N THR A 110 -10.79 9.41 -16.35
CA THR A 110 -10.59 10.67 -15.62
C THR A 110 -10.90 11.83 -16.55
N PRO A 111 -11.19 13.04 -16.03
CA PRO A 111 -11.36 14.22 -16.88
C PRO A 111 -10.18 14.45 -17.82
N TYR A 112 -8.97 14.07 -17.40
CA TYR A 112 -7.79 14.20 -18.24
C TYR A 112 -7.72 13.11 -19.33
N SER A 113 -7.98 11.85 -19.00
CA SER A 113 -7.97 10.78 -20.02
C SER A 113 -9.03 11.00 -21.10
N GLU A 114 -10.19 11.56 -20.73
CA GLU A 114 -11.27 11.88 -21.67
C GLU A 114 -10.87 12.98 -22.67
N ARG A 115 -10.04 13.95 -22.26
CA ARG A 115 -9.48 14.98 -23.16
C ARG A 115 -8.49 14.38 -24.17
N MET A 116 -7.95 13.19 -23.91
CA MET A 116 -6.91 12.52 -24.70
C MET A 116 -7.42 11.23 -25.36
N GLN A 117 -8.72 11.19 -25.68
CA GLN A 117 -9.37 9.95 -26.13
C GLN A 117 -8.70 9.34 -27.37
N ARG A 118 -8.20 10.19 -28.28
CA ARG A 118 -7.50 9.73 -29.49
C ARG A 118 -6.21 8.97 -29.17
N GLU A 119 -5.42 9.50 -28.24
CA GLU A 119 -4.18 8.89 -27.76
C GLU A 119 -4.49 7.60 -26.98
N VAL A 120 -5.52 7.63 -26.12
CA VAL A 120 -5.99 6.46 -25.37
C VAL A 120 -6.41 5.34 -26.33
N ASP A 121 -7.25 5.63 -27.32
CA ASP A 121 -7.71 4.63 -28.29
C ASP A 121 -6.55 4.05 -29.11
N THR A 122 -5.57 4.88 -29.45
CA THR A 122 -4.40 4.45 -30.24
C THR A 122 -3.44 3.62 -29.40
N PHE A 123 -2.91 4.16 -28.30
CA PHE A 123 -1.85 3.53 -27.53
C PHE A 123 -2.37 2.44 -26.59
N ILE A 124 -3.48 2.68 -25.90
CA ILE A 124 -4.07 1.70 -24.98
C ILE A 124 -5.03 0.78 -25.73
N GLY A 125 -5.90 1.32 -26.58
CA GLY A 125 -6.90 0.56 -27.32
C GLY A 125 -6.27 -0.39 -28.35
N ARG A 126 -5.51 0.15 -29.31
CA ARG A 126 -4.92 -0.62 -30.43
C ARG A 126 -3.58 -1.25 -30.07
N TYR A 127 -2.63 -0.47 -29.54
CA TYR A 127 -1.28 -0.98 -29.27
C TYR A 127 -1.14 -1.69 -27.93
N LYS A 128 -2.15 -1.62 -27.06
CA LYS A 128 -2.13 -2.26 -25.72
C LYS A 128 -0.88 -1.89 -24.90
N SER A 129 -0.39 -0.65 -25.06
CA SER A 129 0.88 -0.20 -24.49
C SER A 129 0.71 1.06 -23.65
N VAL A 130 0.64 0.86 -22.33
CA VAL A 130 0.72 1.96 -21.35
C VAL A 130 2.04 2.73 -21.47
N PRO A 131 3.22 2.08 -21.62
CA PRO A 131 4.48 2.82 -21.76
C PRO A 131 4.51 3.74 -22.99
N ALA A 132 3.95 3.31 -24.12
CA ALA A 132 3.89 4.16 -25.32
C ALA A 132 2.96 5.36 -25.11
N PHE A 133 1.81 5.15 -24.44
CA PHE A 133 0.90 6.22 -24.07
C PHE A 133 1.57 7.26 -23.16
N THR A 134 2.21 6.82 -22.09
CA THR A 134 2.86 7.72 -21.14
C THR A 134 4.07 8.42 -21.77
N ALA A 135 4.87 7.75 -22.59
CA ALA A 135 5.99 8.40 -23.29
C ALA A 135 5.52 9.51 -24.24
N ASN A 136 4.45 9.26 -25.01
CA ASN A 136 3.84 10.29 -25.85
C ASN A 136 3.36 11.48 -25.02
N LEU A 137 2.71 11.21 -23.88
CA LEU A 137 2.24 12.23 -22.97
C LEU A 137 3.40 13.06 -22.37
N THR A 138 4.49 12.42 -21.95
CA THR A 138 5.68 13.13 -21.45
C THR A 138 6.21 14.11 -22.49
N MET A 139 6.33 13.68 -23.75
CA MET A 139 6.79 14.54 -24.85
C MET A 139 5.84 15.71 -25.10
N GLU A 140 4.51 15.48 -25.06
CA GLU A 140 3.52 16.54 -25.26
C GLU A 140 3.60 17.60 -24.15
N ILE A 141 3.70 17.17 -22.89
CA ILE A 141 3.84 18.07 -21.74
C ILE A 141 5.15 18.87 -21.85
N PHE A 142 6.26 18.19 -22.16
CA PHE A 142 7.54 18.85 -22.34
C PHE A 142 7.51 19.91 -23.44
N ASN A 143 6.93 19.58 -24.61
CA ASN A 143 6.81 20.52 -25.72
C ASN A 143 6.01 21.77 -25.34
N LYS A 144 4.92 21.61 -24.57
CA LYS A 144 4.12 22.76 -24.07
C LYS A 144 4.93 23.65 -23.14
N MET A 145 5.82 23.07 -22.33
CA MET A 145 6.69 23.83 -21.42
C MET A 145 7.80 24.57 -22.16
N THR A 146 8.41 23.96 -23.18
CA THR A 146 9.49 24.61 -23.95
C THR A 146 9.01 25.69 -24.92
N LEU A 147 7.71 25.72 -25.23
CA LEU A 147 7.10 26.70 -26.13
C LEU A 147 6.54 27.92 -25.37
N GLN A 148 6.68 27.97 -24.05
CA GLN A 148 6.41 29.13 -23.19
C GLN A 148 7.72 29.87 -22.89
#